data_AF-A0A4V3D644-F1
#
_entry.id   AF-A0A4V3D644-F1
#
_cell.length_a   1.000
_cell.length_b   1.000
_cell.length_c   1.000
_cell.angle_alpha   90.00
_cell.angle_beta   90.00
_cell.angle_gamma   90.00
#
_symmetry.space_group_name_H-M   'P 1'
#
loop_
_entity.id
_entity.type
_entity.pdbx_description
1 polymer ?
#
loop_
_entity_poly.entity_id
_entity_poly.type
_entity_poly.pdbx_seq_one_letter_code
_entity_poly.pdbx_strand_id
1 'polypeptide(L)'
;MIIPAKFREPLGETFVVTRGLDKCLFIYPMTEWHVLESKLKTLPLTKKDARAFTRFFLSGASECELDKQGRVNISSPLCSYANLDKECAIIGVSNRIEIWGKAEWDDYVGMSQESFSDLAENMMDVDI
;
A
#
# COMPACT_ATOMS: atom_id res chain seq x y z
N MET A 1 -0.56 4.25 15.00
CA MET A 1 -0.51 5.35 14.00
C MET A 1 -1.88 6.04 13.96
N ILE A 2 -1.96 7.37 13.76
CA ILE A 2 -3.25 8.07 13.62
C ILE A 2 -3.55 8.23 12.11
N ILE A 3 -4.74 7.79 11.68
CA ILE A 3 -5.19 7.99 10.30
C ILE A 3 -5.84 9.38 10.15
N PRO A 4 -5.48 10.20 9.14
CA PRO A 4 -6.12 11.48 8.87
C PRO A 4 -7.64 11.37 8.69
N ALA A 5 -8.39 12.32 9.24
CA ALA A 5 -9.86 12.25 9.31
C ALA A 5 -10.53 11.99 7.95
N LYS A 6 -10.04 12.62 6.87
CA LYS A 6 -10.56 12.48 5.50
C LYS A 6 -10.51 11.04 4.95
N PHE A 7 -9.68 10.18 5.53
CA PHE A 7 -9.54 8.78 5.10
C PHE A 7 -10.38 7.81 5.93
N ARG A 8 -10.88 8.22 7.08
CA ARG A 8 -11.51 7.29 8.05
C ARG A 8 -12.86 6.77 7.55
N GLU A 9 -13.72 7.66 7.07
CA GLU A 9 -15.06 7.27 6.59
C GLU A 9 -14.98 6.35 5.35
N PRO A 10 -14.20 6.67 4.30
CA PRO A 10 -14.06 5.77 3.15
C PRO A 10 -13.42 4.41 3.47
N LEU A 11 -12.63 4.33 4.54
CA LEU A 11 -11.94 3.10 4.93
C LEU A 11 -12.89 2.05 5.52
N GLY A 12 -14.01 2.50 6.12
CA GLY A 12 -14.98 1.64 6.80
C GLY A 12 -14.52 1.21 8.19
N GLU A 13 -15.28 0.29 8.79
CA GLU A 13 -15.01 -0.23 10.14
C GLU A 13 -13.78 -1.14 10.18
N THR A 14 -13.68 -2.04 9.20
CA THR A 14 -12.58 -2.99 9.02
C THR A 14 -11.92 -2.76 7.66
N PHE A 15 -10.62 -2.96 7.61
CA PHE A 15 -9.80 -2.77 6.41
C PHE A 15 -8.54 -3.65 6.48
N VAL A 16 -7.82 -3.79 5.37
CA VAL A 16 -6.59 -4.58 5.33
C VAL A 16 -5.38 -3.67 5.22
N VAL A 17 -4.37 -3.93 6.06
CA VAL A 17 -3.02 -3.37 5.93
C VAL A 17 -2.10 -4.46 5.40
N THR A 18 -1.26 -4.15 4.42
CA THR A 18 -0.26 -5.09 3.89
C THR A 18 0.99 -4.39 3.39
N ARG A 19 2.01 -5.16 2.99
CA ARG A 19 3.21 -4.65 2.31
C ARG A 19 2.83 -4.07 0.95
N GLY A 20 3.21 -2.83 0.71
CA GLY A 20 3.18 -2.21 -0.60
C GLY A 20 4.43 -2.49 -1.42
N LEU A 21 4.46 -1.94 -2.63
CA LEU A 21 5.69 -1.85 -3.42
C LEU A 21 6.60 -0.76 -2.82
N ASP A 22 7.88 -0.75 -3.18
CA ASP A 22 8.80 0.35 -2.83
C ASP A 22 8.98 0.63 -1.33
N LYS A 23 8.86 -0.42 -0.49
CA LYS A 23 8.96 -0.34 0.98
C LYS A 23 7.97 0.63 1.63
N CYS A 24 6.73 0.66 1.14
CA CYS A 24 5.62 1.29 1.83
C CYS A 24 4.61 0.25 2.35
N LEU A 25 3.60 0.68 3.11
CA LEU A 25 2.44 -0.15 3.43
C LEU A 25 1.24 0.31 2.60
N PHE A 26 0.43 -0.65 2.16
CA PHE A 26 -0.88 -0.36 1.58
C PHE A 26 -1.97 -0.60 2.60
N ILE A 27 -2.97 0.27 2.58
CA ILE A 27 -4.23 0.10 3.29
C ILE A 27 -5.35 0.08 2.25
N TYR A 28 -6.16 -0.98 2.28
CA TYR A 28 -7.34 -1.13 1.43
C TYR A 28 -8.61 -1.18 2.26
N PRO A 29 -9.66 -0.42 1.90
CA PRO A 29 -11.00 -0.76 2.35
C PRO A 29 -11.36 -2.18 1.88
N MET A 30 -12.21 -2.89 2.62
CA MET A 30 -12.52 -4.30 2.32
C MET A 30 -13.07 -4.50 0.90
N THR A 31 -13.83 -3.53 0.38
CA THR A 31 -14.35 -3.57 -1.00
C THR A 31 -13.22 -3.70 -2.03
N GLU A 32 -12.19 -2.86 -1.92
CA GLU A 32 -11.03 -2.87 -2.82
C GLU A 32 -10.11 -4.06 -2.57
N TRP A 33 -9.98 -4.48 -1.31
CA TRP A 33 -9.23 -5.69 -0.97
C TRP A 33 -9.79 -6.93 -1.68
N HIS A 34 -11.10 -7.14 -1.67
CA HIS A 34 -11.71 -8.29 -2.36
C HIS A 34 -11.50 -8.26 -3.88
N VAL A 35 -11.49 -7.08 -4.49
CA VAL A 35 -11.18 -6.91 -5.93
C VAL A 35 -9.74 -7.31 -6.20
N LEU A 36 -8.80 -6.85 -5.38
CA LEU A 36 -7.38 -7.21 -5.50
C LEU A 36 -7.16 -8.71 -5.26
N GLU A 37 -7.74 -9.27 -4.20
CA GLU A 37 -7.63 -10.68 -3.85
C GLU A 37 -8.14 -11.57 -4.99
N SER A 38 -9.26 -11.21 -5.61
CA SER A 38 -9.80 -11.91 -6.78
C SER A 38 -8.83 -11.91 -7.96
N LYS A 39 -8.13 -10.79 -8.22
CA LYS A 39 -7.07 -10.71 -9.24
C LYS A 39 -5.86 -11.56 -8.87
N LEU A 40 -5.44 -11.56 -7.62
CA LEU A 40 -4.30 -12.39 -7.17
C LEU A 40 -4.59 -13.89 -7.31
N LYS A 41 -5.83 -14.32 -7.11
CA LYS A 41 -6.28 -15.71 -7.28
C LYS A 41 -6.19 -16.20 -8.73
N THR A 42 -6.17 -15.32 -9.74
CA THR A 42 -6.03 -15.72 -11.14
C THR A 42 -4.58 -15.94 -11.56
N LEU A 43 -3.60 -15.58 -10.72
CA LEU A 43 -2.19 -15.74 -11.05
C LEU A 43 -1.81 -17.23 -11.14
N PRO A 44 -1.03 -17.63 -12.16
CA PRO A 44 -0.72 -19.02 -12.41
C PRO A 44 0.20 -19.60 -11.32
N LEU A 45 -0.32 -20.56 -10.55
CA LEU A 45 0.42 -21.24 -9.49
C LEU A 45 1.65 -22.01 -10.01
N THR A 46 1.75 -22.30 -11.30
CA THR A 46 2.91 -22.95 -11.92
C THR A 46 4.10 -21.99 -12.08
N LYS A 47 3.88 -20.68 -12.18
CA LYS A 47 4.95 -19.68 -12.32
C LYS A 47 5.59 -19.36 -10.97
N LYS A 48 6.92 -19.43 -10.90
CA LYS A 48 7.70 -19.15 -9.69
C LYS A 48 7.43 -17.73 -9.17
N ASP A 49 7.46 -16.74 -10.05
CA ASP A 49 7.33 -15.33 -9.68
C ASP A 49 5.92 -15.00 -9.18
N ALA A 50 4.89 -15.60 -9.79
CA ALA A 50 3.51 -15.49 -9.31
C ALA A 50 3.34 -16.01 -7.87
N ARG A 51 3.93 -17.17 -7.55
CA ARG A 51 3.93 -17.70 -6.17
C ARG A 51 4.73 -16.83 -5.22
N ALA A 52 5.89 -16.33 -5.64
CA ALA A 52 6.73 -15.46 -4.83
C ALA A 52 6.00 -14.16 -4.49
N PHE A 53 5.40 -13.52 -5.49
CA PHE A 53 4.64 -12.29 -5.35
C PHE A 53 3.43 -12.47 -4.42
N THR A 54 2.58 -13.48 -4.66
CA THR A 54 1.40 -13.71 -3.82
C THR A 54 1.78 -14.02 -2.37
N ARG A 55 2.81 -14.84 -2.13
CA ARG A 55 3.31 -15.11 -0.77
C ARG A 55 3.86 -13.86 -0.11
N PHE A 56 4.67 -13.09 -0.82
CA PHE A 56 5.26 -11.87 -0.28
C PHE A 56 4.18 -10.85 0.12
N PHE A 57 3.22 -10.62 -0.78
CA PHE A 57 2.16 -9.64 -0.59
C PHE A 57 1.13 -10.11 0.45
N LEU A 58 0.57 -11.31 0.31
CA LEU A 58 -0.51 -11.79 1.19
C LEU A 58 -0.02 -12.19 2.59
N SER A 59 1.23 -12.63 2.76
CA SER A 59 1.75 -12.96 4.11
C SER A 59 1.91 -11.74 5.03
N GLY A 60 1.89 -10.54 4.46
CA GLY A 60 1.90 -9.29 5.22
C GLY A 60 0.50 -8.73 5.49
N ALA A 61 -0.55 -9.32 4.91
CA ALA A 61 -1.90 -8.80 5.01
C ALA A 61 -2.51 -9.11 6.38
N SER A 62 -3.03 -8.08 7.04
CA SER A 62 -3.77 -8.19 8.29
C SER A 62 -4.99 -7.29 8.27
N GLU A 63 -6.13 -7.84 8.67
CA GLU A 63 -7.32 -7.05 8.96
C GLU A 63 -7.09 -6.17 10.20
N CYS A 64 -7.57 -4.94 10.14
CA CYS A 64 -7.37 -3.89 11.12
C CYS A 64 -8.64 -3.05 11.26
N GLU A 65 -8.72 -2.36 12.39
CA GLU A 65 -9.81 -1.44 12.72
C GLU A 65 -9.22 -0.13 13.26
N LEU A 66 -10.02 0.94 13.23
CA LEU A 66 -9.69 2.20 13.91
C LEU A 66 -10.30 2.22 15.30
N ASP A 67 -9.53 2.67 16.28
CA ASP A 67 -10.11 3.02 17.58
C ASP A 67 -10.90 4.35 17.51
N LYS A 68 -11.53 4.72 18.63
CA LYS A 68 -12.34 5.95 18.74
C LYS A 68 -11.57 7.25 18.45
N GLN A 69 -10.23 7.22 18.49
CA GLN A 69 -9.37 8.36 18.19
C GLN A 69 -8.88 8.35 16.73
N GLY A 70 -9.26 7.33 15.94
CA GLY A 70 -8.79 7.11 14.59
C GLY A 70 -7.39 6.51 14.53
N ARG A 71 -6.96 5.79 15.57
CA ARG A 71 -5.67 5.10 15.60
C ARG A 71 -5.81 3.68 15.05
N VAL A 72 -4.84 3.29 14.22
CA VAL A 72 -4.62 1.90 13.78
C VAL A 72 -3.37 1.34 14.46
N ASN A 73 -3.42 0.06 14.83
CA ASN A 73 -2.28 -0.70 15.30
C ASN A 73 -1.62 -1.42 14.12
N ILE A 74 -0.38 -1.06 13.79
CA ILE A 74 0.38 -1.69 12.70
C ILE A 74 1.41 -2.64 13.33
N SER A 75 1.46 -3.87 12.83
CA SER A 75 2.36 -4.89 13.37
C SER A 75 3.84 -4.49 13.19
N SER A 76 4.69 -4.86 14.14
CA SER A 76 6.13 -4.59 14.09
C SER A 76 6.81 -5.04 12.79
N PRO A 77 6.49 -6.22 12.20
CA PRO A 77 7.03 -6.62 10.90
C PRO A 77 6.66 -5.67 9.76
N LEU A 78 5.45 -5.09 9.76
CA LEU A 78 5.04 -4.11 8.74
C LEU A 78 5.73 -2.76 8.96
N CYS A 79 5.83 -2.30 10.21
CA CYS A 79 6.59 -1.09 10.52
C CYS A 79 8.06 -1.23 10.09
N SER A 80 8.68 -2.39 10.37
CA SER A 80 10.06 -2.68 9.99
C SER A 80 10.25 -2.77 8.48
N TYR A 81 9.27 -3.34 7.75
CA TYR A 81 9.32 -3.43 6.29
C TYR A 81 9.31 -2.05 5.63
N ALA A 82 8.46 -1.15 6.13
CA ALA A 82 8.27 0.18 5.56
C ALA A 82 9.10 1.28 6.25
N ASN A 83 10.10 0.89 7.05
CA ASN A 83 10.97 1.80 7.79
C ASN A 83 10.22 2.90 8.57
N LEU A 84 9.08 2.54 9.16
CA LEU A 84 8.26 3.47 9.93
C LEU A 84 8.90 3.74 11.29
N ASP A 85 9.42 4.95 11.48
CA ASP A 85 10.07 5.39 12.71
C ASP A 85 9.22 6.42 13.49
N LYS A 86 9.55 7.72 13.39
CA LYS A 86 8.87 8.85 14.03
C LYS A 86 7.95 9.56 13.06
N GLU A 87 8.37 9.72 11.80
CA GLU A 87 7.66 10.51 10.81
C GLU A 87 7.23 9.63 9.63
N CYS A 88 6.00 9.82 9.17
CA CYS A 88 5.46 9.08 8.04
C CYS A 88 4.62 9.98 7.14
N ALA A 89 4.56 9.63 5.86
CA ALA A 89 3.63 10.19 4.91
C ALA A 89 2.43 9.24 4.73
N ILE A 90 1.21 9.80 4.73
CA ILE A 90 -0.02 9.05 4.48
C ILE A 90 -0.70 9.63 3.24
N ILE A 91 -0.83 8.82 2.20
CA ILE A 91 -1.09 9.27 0.84
C ILE A 91 -2.28 8.50 0.28
N GLY A 92 -3.21 9.19 -0.37
CA GLY A 92 -4.30 8.52 -1.09
C GLY A 92 -3.88 8.27 -2.54
N VAL A 93 -3.97 7.02 -3.00
CA VAL A 93 -3.67 6.63 -4.38
C VAL A 93 -4.87 5.87 -4.94
N SER A 94 -5.84 6.64 -5.44
CA SER A 94 -7.10 6.13 -6.01
C SER A 94 -7.83 5.19 -5.03
N ASN A 95 -7.61 3.89 -5.16
CA ASN A 95 -8.33 2.84 -4.47
C ASN A 95 -7.66 2.34 -3.17
N ARG A 96 -6.55 2.95 -2.78
CA ARG A 96 -5.83 2.60 -1.55
C ARG A 96 -5.24 3.82 -0.87
N ILE A 97 -4.85 3.63 0.37
CA ILE A 97 -3.97 4.55 1.09
C ILE A 97 -2.59 3.90 1.15
N GLU A 98 -1.54 4.70 1.06
CA GLU A 98 -0.17 4.26 1.25
C GLU A 98 0.42 4.95 2.48
N ILE A 99 1.21 4.20 3.24
CA ILE A 99 1.98 4.69 4.38
C ILE A 99 3.45 4.49 4.08
N TRP A 100 4.19 5.58 4.12
CA TRP A 100 5.61 5.61 3.85
C TRP A 100 6.37 6.14 5.05
N GLY A 101 7.57 5.61 5.30
CA GLY A 101 8.56 6.34 6.09
C GLY A 101 8.85 7.68 5.42
N LYS A 102 9.04 8.74 6.20
CA LYS A 102 9.17 10.10 5.64
C LYS A 102 10.38 10.22 4.70
N ALA A 103 11.51 9.63 5.06
CA ALA A 103 12.72 9.63 4.23
C ALA A 103 12.50 8.86 2.93
N GLU A 104 11.91 7.66 2.99
CA GLU A 104 11.60 6.85 1.82
C GLU A 104 10.65 7.56 0.86
N TRP A 105 9.66 8.29 1.38
CA TRP A 105 8.76 9.08 0.54
C TRP A 105 9.47 10.25 -0.14
N ASP A 106 10.30 10.99 0.59
CA ASP A 106 11.03 12.14 0.04
C ASP A 106 12.01 11.70 -1.05
N ASP A 107 12.73 10.60 -0.84
CA ASP A 107 13.62 10.00 -1.82
C ASP A 107 12.85 9.54 -3.06
N TYR A 108 11.73 8.83 -2.87
CA TYR A 108 10.87 8.38 -3.97
C TYR A 108 10.34 9.55 -4.80
N VAL A 109 9.84 10.61 -4.16
CA VAL A 109 9.33 11.80 -4.85
C VAL A 109 10.44 12.53 -5.58
N GLY A 110 11.61 12.70 -4.95
CA GLY A 110 12.76 13.35 -5.58
C GLY A 110 13.16 12.65 -6.87
N MET A 111 13.36 11.33 -6.82
CA MET A 111 13.69 10.52 -8.00
C MET A 111 12.58 10.53 -9.05
N SER A 112 11.31 10.44 -8.63
CA SER A 112 10.18 10.38 -9.56
C SER A 112 9.89 11.72 -10.23
N GLN A 113 10.14 12.85 -9.56
CA GLN A 113 9.97 14.18 -10.14
C GLN A 113 10.95 14.44 -11.27
N GLU A 114 12.21 14.00 -11.12
CA GLU A 114 13.24 14.15 -12.14
C GLU A 114 12.89 13.37 -13.42
N SER A 115 12.17 12.26 -13.30
CA SER A 115 11.78 11.40 -14.42
C SER A 115 10.29 11.46 -14.77
N PHE A 116 9.53 12.43 -14.23
CA PHE A 116 8.06 12.42 -14.39
C PHE A 116 7.61 12.47 -15.86
N SER A 117 8.29 13.28 -16.69
CA SER A 117 8.02 13.36 -18.12
C SER A 117 8.28 12.03 -18.82
N ASP A 118 9.43 11.41 -18.57
CA ASP A 118 9.83 10.14 -19.16
C ASP A 118 8.89 8.99 -18.74
N LEU A 119 8.47 8.98 -17.47
CA LEU A 119 7.50 8.02 -16.97
C LEU A 119 6.13 8.19 -17.64
N ALA A 120 5.68 9.43 -17.81
CA ALA A 120 4.41 9.71 -18.48
C ALA A 120 4.43 9.27 -19.95
N GLU A 121 5.53 9.52 -20.67
CA GLU A 121 5.71 9.09 -22.06
C GLU A 121 5.68 7.55 -22.17
N ASN A 122 6.45 6.85 -21.34
CA ASN A 122 6.48 5.38 -21.33
C ASN A 122 5.11 4.77 -21.00
N MET A 123 4.26 5.44 -20.22
CA MET A 123 2.91 4.97 -19.92
C MET A 123 1.93 5.17 -21.08
N MET A 124 2.13 6.19 -21.93
CA MET A 124 1.29 6.41 -23.12
C MET A 124 1.55 5.37 -24.22
N ASP A 125 2.74 4.77 -24.25
CA ASP A 125 3.09 3.70 -25.18
C ASP A 125 2.58 2.32 -24.74
N VAL A 126 2.07 2.20 -23.51
CA VAL A 126 1.37 1.00 -23.03
C VAL A 126 -0.12 1.20 -23.31
N ASP A 127 -0.55 0.79 -24.50
CA ASP A 127 -1.97 0.75 -24.87
C ASP A 127 -2.80 0.07 -23.75
N ILE A 128 -3.70 0.85 -23.13
CA ILE A 128 -4.72 0.35 -22.17
C ILE A 128 -5.91 -0.22 -22.94
#